data_AF-A0A3M1HCN2-F1
#
_entry.id   AF-A0A3M1HCN2-F1
#
_cell.length_a   1.000
_cell.length_b   1.000
_cell.length_c   1.000
_cell.angle_alpha   90.00
_cell.angle_beta   90.00
_cell.angle_gamma   90.00
#
_symmetry.space_group_name_H-M   'P 1'
#
loop_
_entity.id
_entity.type
_entity.pdbx_description
1 polymer ?
#
loop_
_entity_poly.entity_id
_entity_poly.type
_entity_poly.pdbx_seq_one_letter_code
_entity_poly.pdbx_strand_id
1 'polypeptide(L)' 'EQVVDPHILPLPADLPSGPYRLAVGLYHQPSGQRLPLALPHQPTNPEGRLVLPVEIYVQNP' A
#
# COMPACT_ATOMS: atom_id res chain seq x y z
N GLU A 1 10.28 -21.90 -0.49
CA GLU A 1 9.39 -21.72 -1.65
C GLU A 1 8.75 -20.35 -1.56
N GLN A 2 8.65 -19.60 -2.65
CA GLN A 2 8.01 -18.28 -2.69
C GLN A 2 6.81 -18.36 -3.63
N VAL A 3 5.62 -18.02 -3.13
CA VAL A 3 4.39 -17.98 -3.92
C VAL A 3 4.13 -16.54 -4.35
N VAL A 4 3.87 -16.32 -5.64
CA VAL A 4 3.50 -15.01 -6.19
C VAL A 4 1.97 -14.94 -6.26
N ASP A 5 1.40 -13.87 -5.70
CA ASP A 5 -0.06 -13.65 -5.65
C ASP A 5 -0.42 -12.28 -6.27
N PRO A 6 -0.81 -12.24 -7.57
CA PRO A 6 -1.13 -11.01 -8.26
C PRO A 6 -2.42 -10.35 -7.74
N HIS A 7 -2.36 -9.06 -7.43
CA HIS A 7 -3.51 -8.27 -7.01
C HIS A 7 -3.77 -7.11 -7.98
N ILE A 8 -5.02 -6.97 -8.44
CA ILE A 8 -5.43 -5.88 -9.33
C ILE A 8 -5.97 -4.72 -8.50
N LEU A 9 -5.42 -3.53 -8.72
CA LEU A 9 -5.87 -2.28 -8.10
C LEU A 9 -6.52 -1.40 -9.19
N PRO A 10 -7.86 -1.24 -9.20
CA PRO A 10 -8.50 -0.31 -10.12
C PRO A 10 -8.10 1.12 -9.77
N LEU A 11 -7.70 1.90 -10.78
CA LEU A 11 -7.33 3.30 -10.62
C LEU A 11 -8.49 4.20 -11.08
N PRO A 12 -8.73 5.34 -10.41
CA PRO A 12 -9.66 6.36 -10.92
C PRO A 12 -9.24 6.85 -12.31
N ALA A 13 -10.21 7.10 -13.19
CA ALA A 13 -9.94 7.58 -14.56
C ALA A 13 -9.40 9.02 -14.60
N ASP A 14 -9.65 9.79 -13.54
CA ASP A 14 -9.19 11.16 -13.33
C ASP A 14 -7.92 11.21 -12.47
N LEU A 15 -7.29 10.07 -12.18
CA LEU A 15 -6.05 10.03 -11.41
C LEU A 15 -4.95 10.80 -12.16
N PRO A 16 -4.35 11.85 -11.55
CA PRO A 16 -3.31 12.60 -12.21
C PRO A 16 -2.12 11.74 -12.62
N SER A 17 -1.53 12.04 -13.78
CA SER A 17 -0.25 11.45 -14.15
C SER A 17 0.84 11.93 -13.18
N GLY A 18 1.75 11.03 -12.79
CA GLY A 18 2.83 11.38 -11.90
C GLY A 18 3.34 10.23 -11.04
N PRO A 19 4.28 10.53 -10.12
CA PRO A 19 4.82 9.56 -9.18
C PRO A 19 3.83 9.28 -8.05
N TYR A 20 3.64 8.01 -7.73
CA TYR A 20 2.84 7.52 -6.61
C TYR A 20 3.62 6.47 -5.82
N ARG A 21 3.25 6.31 -4.55
CA ARG A 21 3.71 5.19 -3.71
C ARG A 21 2.52 4.38 -3.26
N LEU A 22 2.73 3.07 -3.17
CA LEU A 22 1.74 2.15 -2.64
C LEU A 22 1.83 2.12 -1.12
N ALA A 23 0.68 2.13 -0.45
CA ALA A 23 0.59 1.93 0.98
C ALA A 23 -0.19 0.64 1.26
N VAL A 24 0.40 -0.26 2.06
CA VAL A 24 -0.21 -1.53 2.46
C VAL A 24 -0.57 -1.50 3.95
N GLY A 25 -1.56 -2.28 4.35
CA GLY A 25 -2.00 -2.37 5.74
C GLY A 25 -2.53 -3.75 6.06
N LEU A 26 -2.41 -4.15 7.33
CA LEU A 26 -3.02 -5.39 7.81
C LEU A 26 -4.23 -5.08 8.68
N TYR A 27 -5.17 -6.00 8.63
CA TYR A 27 -6.39 -5.95 9.40
C TYR A 27 -6.54 -7.24 10.20
N HIS A 28 -7.01 -7.13 11.44
CA HIS A 28 -7.47 -8.27 12.20
C HIS A 28 -8.80 -8.74 11.61
N GLN A 29 -8.79 -9.87 10.91
CA GLN A 29 -9.93 -10.35 10.11
C GLN A 29 -11.25 -10.46 10.91
N PRO A 30 -11.28 -10.96 12.16
CA PRO A 30 -12.53 -11.04 12.94
C PRO A 30 -13.15 -9.70 13.31
N SER A 31 -12.34 -8.69 13.63
CA SER A 31 -12.86 -7.38 14.08
C SER A 31 -12.82 -6.29 13.01
N GLY A 32 -12.16 -6.53 11.88
CA GLY A 32 -11.90 -5.53 10.86
C GLY A 32 -11.01 -4.38 11.35
N GLN A 33 -10.40 -4.50 12.54
CA GLN A 33 -9.53 -3.45 13.08
C GLN A 33 -8.21 -3.41 12.34
N ARG A 34 -7.75 -2.20 12.00
CA ARG A 34 -6.44 -2.00 11.39
C ARG A 34 -5.34 -2.24 12.41
N LEU A 35 -4.37 -3.07 12.05
CA LEU A 35 -3.22 -3.38 12.89
C LEU A 35 -2.12 -2.33 12.67
N PRO A 36 -1.41 -1.90 13.74
CA PRO A 36 -0.24 -1.08 13.59
C PRO A 36 0.85 -1.88 12.86
N LEU A 37 1.40 -1.31 11.79
CA LEU A 37 2.55 -1.87 11.08
C LEU A 37 3.80 -1.09 11.45
N ALA A 38 4.83 -1.80 11.89
CA ALA A 38 6.15 -1.25 12.13
C ALA A 38 7.18 -2.07 11.36
N LEU A 39 8.03 -1.39 10.60
CA LEU A 39 9.24 -1.99 10.07
C LEU A 39 10.42 -1.70 11.01
N PRO A 40 11.40 -2.60 11.11
CA PRO A 40 12.67 -2.28 11.74
C PRO A 40 13.25 -1.01 11.11
N HIS A 41 13.66 -0.04 11.94
CA HIS A 41 14.28 1.22 11.52
C HIS A 41 13.37 2.22 10.78
N GLN A 42 12.05 2.03 10.79
CA GLN A 42 11.12 2.99 10.21
C GLN A 42 10.11 3.43 11.27
N PRO A 43 9.85 4.75 11.42
CA PRO A 43 8.83 5.21 12.35
C PRO A 43 7.47 4.65 11.94
N THR A 44 6.72 4.20 12.93
CA THR A 44 5.36 3.72 12.75
C THR A 44 4.51 4.83 12.14
N ASN A 45 3.86 4.53 11.03
CA ASN A 45 2.89 5.44 10.42
C ASN A 45 1.66 5.56 11.34
N PRO A 46 1.18 6.77 11.68
CA PRO A 46 -0.02 6.96 12.51
C PRO A 46 -1.30 6.36 11.88
N GLU A 47 -1.35 6.20 10.56
CA GLU A 47 -2.45 5.55 9.84
C GLU A 47 -2.39 4.01 9.87
N GLY A 48 -1.38 3.40 10.51
CA GLY A 48 -1.22 1.94 10.53
C GLY A 48 -1.03 1.35 9.13
N ARG A 49 -0.28 2.06 8.27
CA ARG A 49 0.06 1.65 6.90
C ARG A 49 1.56 1.66 6.68
N LEU A 50 2.06 0.68 5.96
CA LEU A 50 3.42 0.68 5.45
C LEU A 50 3.44 1.28 4.04
N VAL A 51 4.15 2.39 3.85
CA VAL A 51 4.42 2.94 2.52
C VAL A 51 5.59 2.18 1.92
N LEU A 52 5.35 1.50 0.80
CA LEU A 52 6.39 0.76 0.11
C LEU A 52 7.44 1.74 -0.45
N PRO A 53 8.74 1.40 -0.39
CA PRO A 53 9.81 2.27 -0.86
C PRO A 53 9.88 2.37 -2.40
N VAL A 54 9.03 1.63 -3.11
CA VAL A 54 8.93 1.67 -4.57
C VAL A 54 8.05 2.84 -5.01
N GLU A 55 8.57 3.64 -5.92
CA GLU A 55 7.82 4.65 -6.64
C GLU A 55 7.31 4.06 -7.96
N ILE A 56 6.04 4.30 -8.26
CA ILE A 56 5.41 3.91 -9.52
C ILE A 56 4.96 5.16 -10.24
N TYR A 57 5.03 5.15 -11.58
CA TYR A 57 4.54 6.26 -12.38
C TYR A 57 3.19 5.89 -12.99
N VAL A 58 2.17 6.67 -12.67
CA VAL A 58 0.86 6.56 -13.31
C VAL A 58 0.86 7.44 -14.56
N GLN A 59 0.43 6.88 -15.68
CA GLN A 59 0.18 7.62 -16.92
C GLN A 59 -1.31 7.56 -17.21
N ASN A 60 -1.98 8.72 -17.17
CA ASN A 60 -3.31 8.86 -17.73
C ASN A 60 -3.18 9.08 -19.25
N PRO A 61 -3.83 8.26 -20.10
CA PRO A 61 -3.79 8.40 -21.55
C PRO A 61 -4.47 9.68 -22.06
#